data_AF-H9MAZ2-F1
#
_entry.id   AF-H9MAZ2-F1
#
_cell.length_a   1.000
_cell.length_b   1.000
_cell.length_c   1.000
_cell.angle_alpha   90.00
_cell.angle_beta   90.00
_cell.angle_gamma   90.00
#
_symmetry.space_group_name_H-M   'P 1'
#
loop_
_entity.id
_entity.type
_entity.pdbx_description
1 polymer ?
#
loop_
_entity_poly.entity_id
_entity_poly.type
_entity_poly.pdbx_seq_one_letter_code
_entity_poly.pdbx_strand_id
1 'polypeptide(L)'
;MDFLKKELERKRQRVDSDFGGRKFVKRSEIEQRELDRIREEEQKELQQKKDQKNPESGPTPPESEIPSSALNKNSVKSKSKEEMGEEHKIDELVLPKAEVIRRLRFLKQPITLFGEDDDARLERLKSLLNAGIMELDSDM
;
A
#
# COMPACT_ATOMS: atom_id res chain seq x y z
N MET A 1 -9.13 31.49 -28.14
CA MET A 1 -8.59 32.42 -27.12
C MET A 1 -9.32 32.32 -25.79
N ASP A 2 -10.66 32.27 -25.77
CA ASP A 2 -11.39 32.41 -24.50
C ASP A 2 -11.48 31.13 -23.66
N PHE A 3 -11.38 29.95 -24.27
CA PHE A 3 -11.21 28.68 -23.53
C PHE A 3 -9.93 28.66 -22.69
N LEU A 4 -8.82 29.15 -23.24
CA LEU A 4 -7.54 29.21 -22.54
C LEU A 4 -7.62 30.20 -21.36
N LYS A 5 -8.28 31.35 -21.55
CA LYS A 5 -8.51 32.32 -20.47
C LYS A 5 -9.34 31.70 -19.34
N LYS A 6 -10.42 30.98 -19.67
CA LYS A 6 -11.27 30.30 -18.69
C LYS A 6 -10.52 29.23 -17.91
N GLU A 7 -9.64 28.48 -18.55
CA GLU A 7 -8.84 27.46 -17.86
C GLU A 7 -7.78 28.08 -16.94
N LEU A 8 -7.12 29.15 -17.38
CA LEU A 8 -6.16 29.89 -16.55
C LEU A 8 -6.84 30.53 -15.34
N GLU A 9 -8.02 31.12 -15.52
CA GLU A 9 -8.80 31.70 -14.43
C GLU A 9 -9.21 30.62 -13.42
N ARG A 10 -9.67 29.46 -13.90
CA ARG A 10 -10.00 28.32 -13.03
C ARG A 10 -8.79 27.84 -12.22
N LYS A 11 -7.60 27.80 -12.81
CA LYS A 11 -6.36 27.42 -12.11
C LYS A 11 -5.95 28.47 -11.08
N ARG A 12 -6.07 29.77 -11.40
CA ARG A 12 -5.82 30.86 -10.45
C ARG A 12 -6.76 30.81 -9.25
N GLN A 13 -8.07 30.70 -9.50
CA GLN A 13 -9.08 30.59 -8.44
C GLN A 13 -8.81 29.42 -7.50
N ARG A 14 -8.38 28.27 -8.03
CA ARG A 14 -7.97 27.11 -7.21
C ARG A 14 -6.79 27.45 -6.30
N VAL A 15 -5.71 27.98 -6.87
CA VAL A 15 -4.51 28.36 -6.09
C VAL A 15 -4.85 29.43 -5.04
N ASP A 16 -5.68 30.40 -5.39
CA ASP A 16 -6.14 31.45 -4.47
C ASP A 16 -7.00 30.87 -3.33
N SER A 17 -7.86 29.89 -3.61
CA SER A 17 -8.66 29.21 -2.59
C SER A 17 -7.82 28.36 -1.63
N ASP A 18 -6.71 27.78 -2.11
CA ASP A 18 -5.84 26.93 -1.29
C ASP A 18 -4.85 27.75 -0.45
N PHE A 19 -4.27 28.80 -1.02
CA PHE A 19 -3.16 29.53 -0.41
C PHE A 19 -3.49 30.98 -0.05
N GLY A 20 -4.71 31.45 -0.31
CA GLY A 20 -5.18 32.79 0.05
C GLY A 20 -4.46 33.92 -0.68
N GLY A 21 -4.03 33.70 -1.92
CA GLY A 21 -3.30 34.70 -2.71
C GLY A 21 -1.87 34.97 -2.24
N ARG A 22 -1.30 34.10 -1.39
CA ARG A 22 0.11 34.19 -0.96
C ARG A 22 1.04 33.95 -2.15
N LYS A 23 1.99 34.87 -2.36
CA LYS A 23 2.99 34.77 -3.44
C LYS A 23 4.05 33.69 -3.20
N PHE A 24 4.36 33.43 -1.94
CA PHE A 24 5.34 32.42 -1.53
C PHE A 24 4.68 31.39 -0.64
N VAL A 25 4.83 30.14 -1.02
CA VAL A 25 4.30 28.99 -0.28
C VAL A 25 5.45 28.01 -0.09
N LYS A 26 5.59 27.47 1.12
CA LYS A 26 6.58 26.45 1.39
C LYS A 26 6.17 25.14 0.74
N ARG A 27 7.14 24.39 0.22
CA ARG A 27 6.89 23.06 -0.36
C ARG A 27 6.12 22.14 0.59
N SER A 28 6.41 22.20 1.89
CA SER A 28 5.70 21.43 2.92
C SER A 28 4.20 21.74 2.98
N GLU A 29 3.80 22.99 2.78
CA GLU A 29 2.39 23.40 2.80
C GLU A 29 1.64 22.87 1.57
N ILE A 30 2.33 22.81 0.42
CA ILE A 30 1.79 22.24 -0.83
C ILE A 30 1.54 20.74 -0.65
N GLU A 31 2.55 20.01 -0.17
CA GLU A 31 2.46 18.56 0.04
C GLU A 31 1.38 18.20 1.07
N GLN A 32 1.26 18.97 2.15
CA GLN A 32 0.18 18.79 3.14
C GLN A 32 -1.20 18.95 2.50
N ARG A 33 -1.41 19.99 1.69
CA ARG A 33 -2.69 20.25 1.06
C ARG A 33 -3.07 19.18 0.02
N GLU A 34 -2.09 18.63 -0.69
CA GLU A 34 -2.30 17.51 -1.60
C GLU A 34 -2.69 16.23 -0.85
N LEU A 35 -2.01 15.92 0.25
CA LEU A 35 -2.37 14.77 1.10
C LEU A 35 -3.78 14.88 1.67
N ASP A 36 -4.19 16.08 2.10
CA ASP A 36 -5.53 16.30 2.63
C ASP A 36 -6.60 16.10 1.56
N ARG A 37 -6.35 16.56 0.31
CA ARG A 37 -7.26 16.30 -0.82
C ARG A 37 -7.43 14.81 -1.09
N ILE A 38 -6.32 14.07 -1.13
CA ILE A 38 -6.36 12.62 -1.38
C ILE A 38 -7.18 11.91 -0.31
N ARG A 39 -7.02 12.30 0.97
CA ARG A 39 -7.81 11.75 2.08
C ARG A 39 -9.30 12.09 1.96
N GLU A 40 -9.63 13.33 1.61
CA GLU A 40 -11.02 13.73 1.42
C GLU A 40 -11.69 12.99 0.26
N GLU A 41 -10.96 12.76 -0.83
CA GLU A 41 -11.43 11.99 -1.99
C GLU A 41 -11.67 10.52 -1.62
N GLU A 42 -10.73 9.89 -0.91
CA GLU A 42 -10.87 8.52 -0.41
C GLU A 42 -12.08 8.39 0.53
N GLN A 43 -12.26 9.33 1.46
CA GLN A 43 -13.41 9.33 2.36
C GLN A 43 -14.74 9.47 1.61
N LYS A 44 -14.80 10.33 0.59
CA LYS A 44 -15.99 10.50 -0.26
C LYS A 44 -16.30 9.23 -1.05
N GLU A 45 -15.29 8.58 -1.62
CA GLU A 45 -15.46 7.32 -2.34
C GLU A 45 -16.02 6.23 -1.40
N LEU A 46 -15.47 6.12 -0.19
CA LEU A 46 -15.97 5.20 0.83
C LEU A 46 -17.41 5.50 1.24
N GLN A 47 -17.82 6.77 1.34
CA GLN A 47 -19.20 7.16 1.62
C GLN A 47 -20.13 6.78 0.46
N GLN A 48 -19.78 7.11 -0.78
CA GLN A 48 -20.57 6.73 -1.96
C GLN A 48 -20.73 5.21 -2.08
N LYS A 49 -19.67 4.45 -1.78
CA LYS A 49 -19.71 2.98 -1.76
C LYS A 49 -20.57 2.42 -0.64
N LYS A 50 -20.70 3.12 0.49
CA LYS A 50 -21.63 2.76 1.58
C LYS A 50 -23.07 3.06 1.18
N ASP A 51 -23.33 4.20 0.54
CA ASP A 51 -24.67 4.60 0.10
C ASP A 51 -25.19 3.68 -1.01
N GLN A 52 -24.32 3.19 -1.90
CA GLN A 52 -24.68 2.18 -2.91
C GLN A 52 -24.94 0.78 -2.35
N LYS A 53 -24.54 0.49 -1.10
CA LYS A 53 -24.73 -0.82 -0.47
C LYS A 53 -26.02 -0.93 0.34
N ASN A 54 -26.95 0.01 0.21
CA ASN A 54 -28.26 -0.08 0.83
C ASN A 54 -29.38 -0.33 -0.20
N PRO A 55 -29.66 -1.59 -0.58
CA PRO A 55 -30.97 -1.96 -1.09
C PRO A 55 -31.87 -2.37 0.09
N GLU A 56 -32.91 -1.58 0.37
CA GLU A 56 -34.01 -2.00 1.24
C GLU A 56 -34.79 -3.20 0.63
N SER A 57 -34.80 -4.30 1.40
CA SER A 57 -35.88 -5.27 1.63
C SER A 57 -36.87 -5.69 0.51
N GLY A 58 -36.86 -6.99 0.18
CA GLY A 58 -38.00 -7.76 -0.33
C GLY A 58 -37.74 -9.29 -0.26
N PRO A 59 -38.58 -10.10 0.43
CA PRO A 59 -38.31 -11.53 0.69
C PRO A 59 -39.03 -12.48 -0.30
N THR A 60 -38.36 -13.57 -0.73
CA THR A 60 -38.88 -14.96 -0.89
C THR A 60 -37.92 -15.86 -1.72
N PRO A 61 -37.56 -17.07 -1.23
CA PRO A 61 -36.97 -18.19 -2.01
C PRO A 61 -38.07 -19.25 -2.34
N PRO A 62 -37.90 -20.22 -3.28
CA PRO A 62 -37.04 -21.41 -3.04
C PRO A 62 -36.40 -22.12 -4.26
N GLU A 63 -35.56 -23.12 -3.92
CA GLU A 63 -35.09 -24.30 -4.69
C GLU A 63 -33.97 -24.08 -5.71
N SER A 64 -32.89 -24.86 -5.77
CA SER A 64 -32.42 -26.08 -5.10
C SER A 64 -30.94 -26.22 -5.58
N GLU A 65 -29.92 -26.55 -4.81
CA GLU A 65 -29.61 -27.87 -4.25
C GLU A 65 -28.36 -27.72 -3.35
N ILE A 66 -28.47 -28.05 -2.06
CA ILE A 66 -27.35 -28.49 -1.22
C ILE A 66 -27.91 -29.57 -0.28
N PRO A 67 -27.17 -30.66 -0.03
CA PRO A 67 -26.96 -31.09 1.35
C PRO A 67 -25.46 -31.26 1.61
N SER A 68 -24.85 -30.45 2.48
CA SER A 68 -24.89 -30.50 3.95
C SER A 68 -24.08 -31.65 4.53
N SER A 69 -22.86 -31.34 4.98
CA SER A 69 -22.38 -31.79 6.30
C SER A 69 -21.41 -30.72 6.82
N ALA A 70 -21.90 -29.84 7.69
CA ALA A 70 -21.77 -29.95 9.15
C ALA A 70 -20.31 -29.78 9.60
N LEU A 71 -19.91 -28.53 9.85
CA LEU A 71 -19.86 -27.92 11.20
C LEU A 71 -18.68 -28.45 12.02
N ASN A 72 -17.71 -27.58 12.32
CA ASN A 72 -17.09 -27.56 13.65
C ASN A 72 -16.54 -26.16 13.97
N LYS A 73 -17.11 -25.58 15.03
CA LYS A 73 -16.58 -24.44 15.78
C LYS A 73 -15.56 -25.00 16.78
N ASN A 74 -14.40 -24.37 16.95
CA ASN A 74 -13.86 -23.91 18.25
C ASN A 74 -12.35 -23.63 18.25
N SER A 75 -12.00 -22.65 19.11
CA SER A 75 -10.71 -22.35 19.75
C SER A 75 -9.64 -21.75 18.83
N VAL A 76 -9.19 -20.51 19.02
CA VAL A 76 -8.36 -19.98 20.12
C VAL A 76 -7.14 -20.86 20.42
N LYS A 77 -5.97 -20.33 20.02
CA LYS A 77 -4.59 -20.63 20.45
C LYS A 77 -3.96 -21.99 20.14
N SER A 78 -2.97 -21.94 19.26
CA SER A 78 -1.63 -22.56 19.35
C SER A 78 -0.88 -22.12 18.07
N LYS A 79 0.09 -21.19 18.06
CA LYS A 79 1.41 -21.20 18.72
C LYS A 79 2.07 -22.58 18.67
N SER A 80 2.46 -23.01 17.46
CA SER A 80 3.45 -24.08 17.17
C SER A 80 3.42 -24.55 15.70
N LYS A 81 3.55 -23.63 14.72
CA LYS A 81 3.68 -24.02 13.30
C LYS A 81 4.37 -22.95 12.43
N GLU A 82 5.23 -22.14 13.03
CA GLU A 82 5.77 -20.93 12.37
C GLU A 82 7.04 -21.17 11.54
N GLU A 83 7.75 -22.30 11.69
CA GLU A 83 9.07 -22.44 11.06
C GLU A 83 9.05 -22.97 9.61
N MET A 84 8.09 -23.83 9.23
CA MET A 84 8.05 -24.41 7.86
C MET A 84 7.34 -23.52 6.81
N GLY A 85 6.82 -22.36 7.22
CA GLY A 85 6.01 -21.49 6.37
C GLY A 85 6.62 -20.14 6.05
N GLU A 86 7.73 -19.76 6.69
CA GLU A 86 8.37 -18.46 6.46
C GLU A 86 9.38 -18.49 5.31
N GLU A 87 10.15 -19.58 5.18
CA GLU A 87 11.12 -19.75 4.09
C GLU A 87 10.43 -19.69 2.71
N HIS A 88 9.35 -20.44 2.52
CA HIS A 88 8.57 -20.40 1.26
C HIS A 88 7.95 -19.03 0.96
N LYS A 89 7.58 -18.26 2.01
CA LYS A 89 7.04 -16.91 1.81
C LYS A 89 8.10 -15.94 1.32
N ILE A 90 9.36 -16.12 1.72
CA ILE A 90 10.46 -15.24 1.30
C ILE A 90 10.80 -15.49 -0.16
N ASP A 91 10.77 -16.75 -0.60
CA ASP A 91 11.07 -17.14 -1.98
C ASP A 91 10.03 -16.63 -3.00
N GLU A 92 8.78 -16.45 -2.59
CA GLU A 92 7.70 -15.90 -3.43
C GLU A 92 7.70 -14.36 -3.51
N LEU A 93 8.56 -13.66 -2.75
CA LEU A 93 8.61 -12.20 -2.75
C LEU A 93 9.07 -11.66 -4.11
N VAL A 94 8.20 -10.93 -4.78
CA VAL A 94 8.53 -10.11 -5.94
C VAL A 94 8.44 -8.64 -5.52
N LEU A 95 9.59 -7.98 -5.45
CA LEU A 95 9.71 -6.62 -4.94
C LEU A 95 10.22 -5.68 -6.03
N PRO A 96 9.71 -4.44 -6.12
CA PRO A 96 10.29 -3.43 -6.98
C PRO A 96 11.75 -3.13 -6.60
N LYS A 97 12.57 -2.81 -7.61
CA LYS A 97 14.01 -2.48 -7.45
C LYS A 97 14.29 -1.49 -6.31
N ALA A 98 13.48 -0.44 -6.19
CA ALA A 98 13.64 0.59 -5.16
C ALA A 98 13.51 0.01 -3.74
N GLU A 99 12.62 -0.95 -3.54
CA GLU A 99 12.42 -1.59 -2.24
C GLU A 99 13.57 -2.54 -1.90
N VAL A 100 14.08 -3.28 -2.88
CA VAL A 100 15.26 -4.15 -2.73
C VAL A 100 16.46 -3.31 -2.28
N ILE A 101 16.71 -2.17 -2.95
CA ILE A 101 17.79 -1.24 -2.58
C ILE A 101 17.58 -0.69 -1.16
N ARG A 102 16.36 -0.30 -0.80
CA ARG A 102 16.05 0.20 0.55
C ARG A 102 16.36 -0.84 1.62
N ARG A 103 15.94 -2.09 1.41
CA ARG A 103 16.19 -3.21 2.34
C ARG A 103 17.67 -3.55 2.43
N LEU A 104 18.39 -3.60 1.30
CA LEU A 104 19.83 -3.82 1.28
C LEU A 104 20.59 -2.71 2.02
N ARG A 105 20.21 -1.43 1.86
CA ARG A 105 20.80 -0.32 2.62
C ARG A 105 20.55 -0.44 4.12
N PHE A 106 19.33 -0.84 4.51
CA PHE A 106 18.98 -1.06 5.90
C PHE A 106 19.82 -2.18 6.52
N LEU A 107 20.01 -3.27 5.78
CA LEU A 107 20.90 -4.39 6.15
C LEU A 107 22.40 -4.08 5.95
N LYS A 108 22.76 -2.82 5.64
CA LYS A 108 24.14 -2.35 5.37
C LYS A 108 24.89 -3.17 4.30
N GLN A 109 24.16 -3.78 3.37
CA GLN A 109 24.72 -4.56 2.27
C GLN A 109 24.94 -3.69 1.02
N PRO A 110 25.92 -4.02 0.15
CA PRO A 110 26.11 -3.34 -1.13
C PRO A 110 24.83 -3.35 -1.97
N ILE A 111 24.44 -2.18 -2.47
CA ILE A 111 23.16 -2.00 -3.19
C ILE A 111 23.13 -2.69 -4.56
N THR A 112 24.28 -2.76 -5.24
CA THR A 112 24.48 -3.39 -6.54
C THR A 112 25.91 -3.91 -6.59
N LEU A 113 26.10 -5.17 -6.94
CA LEU A 113 27.42 -5.73 -7.27
C LEU A 113 27.73 -5.53 -8.77
N PHE A 114 29.00 -5.63 -9.14
CA PHE A 114 29.41 -5.49 -10.55
C PHE A 114 28.85 -6.66 -11.38
N GLY A 115 28.15 -6.34 -12.48
CA GLY A 115 27.51 -7.35 -13.33
C GLY A 115 26.26 -8.00 -12.72
N GLU A 116 25.70 -7.43 -11.64
CA GLU A 116 24.47 -7.93 -11.02
C GLU A 116 23.23 -7.32 -11.70
N ASP A 117 22.36 -8.19 -12.22
CA ASP A 117 21.04 -7.84 -12.75
C ASP A 117 20.01 -7.62 -11.63
N ASP A 118 18.85 -7.06 -11.96
CA ASP A 118 17.83 -6.73 -10.97
C ASP A 118 17.22 -7.97 -10.28
N ASP A 119 17.10 -9.09 -11.00
CA ASP A 119 16.59 -10.36 -10.44
C ASP A 119 17.62 -11.02 -9.52
N ALA A 120 18.89 -11.08 -9.93
CA ALA A 120 20.00 -11.60 -9.11
C ALA A 120 20.16 -10.81 -7.79
N ARG A 121 19.94 -9.50 -7.84
CA ARG A 121 19.93 -8.64 -6.66
C ARG A 121 18.81 -8.99 -5.68
N LEU A 122 17.63 -9.32 -6.20
CA LEU A 122 16.48 -9.73 -5.39
C LEU A 122 16.71 -11.12 -4.80
N GLU A 123 17.26 -12.06 -5.56
CA GLU A 123 17.66 -13.39 -5.07
C GLU A 123 18.67 -13.27 -3.93
N ARG A 124 19.69 -12.42 -4.07
CA ARG A 124 20.65 -12.16 -2.99
C ARG A 124 19.96 -11.63 -1.74
N LEU A 125 19.00 -10.71 -1.88
CA LEU A 125 18.21 -10.22 -0.75
C LEU A 125 17.42 -11.37 -0.10
N LYS A 126 16.81 -12.26 -0.88
CA LYS A 126 16.10 -13.45 -0.35
C LYS A 126 17.05 -14.35 0.42
N SER A 127 18.23 -14.66 -0.14
CA SER A 127 19.25 -15.48 0.53
C SER A 127 19.72 -14.86 1.84
N LEU A 128 19.90 -13.53 1.90
CA LEU A 128 20.28 -12.82 3.13
C LEU A 128 19.21 -12.92 4.22
N LEU A 129 17.94 -12.79 3.83
CA LEU A 129 16.80 -12.94 4.75
C LEU A 129 16.66 -14.40 5.22
N ASN A 130 16.80 -15.37 4.33
CA ASN A 130 16.77 -16.81 4.65
C ASN A 130 17.95 -17.20 5.55
N ALA A 131 19.12 -16.61 5.35
CA ALA A 131 20.29 -16.83 6.20
C ALA A 131 20.13 -16.22 7.61
N GLY A 132 19.06 -15.45 7.87
CA GLY A 132 18.81 -14.82 9.16
C GLY A 132 19.88 -13.81 9.55
N ILE A 133 20.67 -13.30 8.58
CA ILE A 133 21.69 -12.27 8.80
C ILE A 133 20.97 -10.93 8.93
N MET A 134 20.30 -10.77 10.06
CA MET A 134 19.77 -9.51 10.53
C MET A 134 20.79 -8.97 11.53
N GLU A 135 21.84 -8.31 11.04
CA GLU A 135 22.70 -7.46 11.88
C GLU A 135 21.90 -6.22 12.32
N LEU A 136 20.90 -6.45 13.17
CA LEU A 136 20.15 -5.41 13.87
C LEU A 136 20.94 -5.08 15.13
N ASP A 137 21.76 -4.04 15.02
CA ASP A 137 22.35 -3.26 16.12
C ASP A 137 23.11 -4.07 17.20
N SER A 138 24.39 -4.39 16.93
CA SER A 138 25.39 -4.65 17.99
C SER A 138 26.09 -3.38 18.50
N ASP A 139 25.68 -2.19 18.03
CA ASP A 139 26.19 -0.90 18.51
C ASP A 139 25.02 0.02 18.92
N MET A 140 24.37 -0.33 20.03
CA MET A 140 23.64 0.56 20.93
C MET A 140 23.84 0.08 22.37
#